data_AF-A0A183L754-F1
#
_entry.id   AF-A0A183L754-F1
#
_cell.length_a   1.000
_cell.length_b   1.000
_cell.length_c   1.000
_cell.angle_alpha   90.00
_cell.angle_beta   90.00
_cell.angle_gamma   90.00
#
_symmetry.space_group_name_H-M   'P 1'
#
loop_
_entity.id
_entity.type
_entity.pdbx_description
1 polymer ?
#
loop_
_entity_poly.entity_id
_entity_poly.type
_entity_poly.pdbx_seq_one_letter_code
_entity_poly.pdbx_strand_id
1 'polypeptide(L)'
;METLDKIQVRKNKKTAINDSRIRAEKVKAQAECTRANKQVKRSIKADKRKYVGDLTTTAEKAAREGNMTRPYDTTKKLAGKFSKPERSVKDKEEKQITEIQEQTGGILRGTLE
;
A
#
# COMPACT_ATOMS: atom_id res chain seq x y z
N MET A 1 11.62 38.52 -38.39
CA MET A 1 11.17 37.11 -38.34
C MET A 1 11.92 36.29 -37.28
N GLU A 2 13.26 36.30 -37.24
CA GLU A 2 14.04 35.43 -36.31
C GLU A 2 13.80 35.62 -34.80
N THR A 3 13.49 36.84 -34.34
CA THR A 3 13.42 37.13 -32.89
C THR A 3 12.20 36.50 -32.22
N LEU A 4 11.06 36.49 -32.91
CA LEU A 4 9.81 35.89 -32.42
C LEU A 4 9.92 34.35 -32.37
N ASP A 5 10.57 33.76 -33.37
CA ASP A 5 10.82 32.32 -33.43
C ASP A 5 11.68 31.85 -32.24
N LYS A 6 12.76 32.56 -31.93
CA LYS A 6 13.61 32.29 -30.75
C LYS A 6 12.84 32.38 -29.42
N ILE A 7 11.84 33.27 -29.32
CA ILE A 7 10.98 33.37 -28.12
C ILE A 7 10.06 32.15 -28.02
N GLN A 8 9.47 31.72 -29.13
CA GLN A 8 8.60 30.54 -29.15
C GLN A 8 9.38 29.26 -28.80
N VAL A 9 10.59 29.10 -29.33
CA VAL A 9 11.49 27.98 -29.01
C VAL A 9 11.81 27.94 -27.51
N ARG A 10 12.11 29.10 -26.89
CA ARG A 10 12.38 29.18 -25.44
C ARG A 10 11.15 28.84 -24.60
N LYS A 11 9.95 29.27 -25.02
CA LYS A 11 8.69 28.91 -24.35
C LYS A 11 8.44 27.39 -24.41
N ASN A 12 8.57 26.79 -25.58
CA ASN A 12 8.36 25.35 -25.78
C ASN A 12 9.39 24.50 -25.01
N LYS A 13 10.65 24.96 -24.92
CA LYS A 13 11.67 24.29 -24.10
C LYS A 13 11.34 24.32 -22.61
N LYS A 14 10.81 25.45 -22.12
CA LYS A 14 10.40 25.60 -20.71
C LYS A 14 9.23 24.68 -20.35
N THR A 15 8.23 24.55 -21.22
CA THR A 15 7.11 23.63 -21.00
C THR A 15 7.56 22.18 -20.97
N ALA A 16 8.38 21.75 -21.94
CA ALA A 16 8.91 20.39 -21.98
C ALA A 16 9.68 20.00 -20.70
N ILE A 17 10.50 20.92 -20.17
CA ILE A 17 11.23 20.71 -18.91
C ILE A 17 10.25 20.58 -17.73
N ASN A 18 9.27 21.48 -17.63
CA ASN A 18 8.28 21.42 -16.56
C ASN A 18 7.47 20.13 -16.59
N ASP A 19 7.06 19.68 -17.78
CA ASP A 19 6.31 18.44 -17.95
C ASP A 19 7.16 17.22 -17.54
N SER A 20 8.44 17.21 -17.90
CA SER A 20 9.36 16.15 -17.47
C SER A 20 9.50 16.09 -15.95
N ARG A 21 9.60 17.25 -15.29
CA ARG A 21 9.68 17.34 -13.82
C ARG A 21 8.41 16.84 -13.15
N ILE A 22 7.24 17.23 -13.66
CA ILE A 22 5.94 16.79 -13.12
C ILE A 22 5.81 15.26 -13.23
N ARG A 23 6.19 14.67 -14.37
CA ARG A 23 6.18 13.21 -14.54
C ARG A 23 7.12 12.52 -13.55
N ALA A 24 8.33 13.05 -13.36
CA ALA A 24 9.29 12.48 -12.42
C ALA A 24 8.78 12.51 -10.97
N GLU A 25 8.21 13.64 -10.53
CA GLU A 25 7.60 13.77 -9.20
C GLU A 25 6.43 12.80 -9.01
N LYS A 26 5.57 12.64 -10.02
CA LYS A 26 4.46 11.67 -9.98
C LYS A 26 4.96 10.23 -9.80
N VAL A 27 5.99 9.84 -10.54
CA VAL A 27 6.60 8.49 -10.43
C VAL A 27 7.23 8.29 -9.05
N LYS A 28 7.91 9.31 -8.51
CA LYS A 28 8.50 9.26 -7.17
C LYS A 28 7.43 9.07 -6.10
N ALA A 29 6.36 9.88 -6.14
CA ALA A 29 5.24 9.76 -5.19
C ALA A 29 4.56 8.39 -5.26
N GLN A 30 4.39 7.83 -6.46
CA GLN A 30 3.85 6.48 -6.64
C GLN A 30 4.75 5.40 -6.02
N ALA A 31 6.07 5.51 -6.22
CA ALA A 31 7.04 4.58 -5.64
C ALA A 31 7.03 4.64 -4.10
N GLU A 32 6.95 5.84 -3.52
CA GLU A 32 6.83 6.04 -2.08
C GLU A 32 5.54 5.44 -1.52
N CYS A 33 4.40 5.66 -2.19
CA CYS A 33 3.11 5.07 -1.80
C CYS A 33 3.17 3.54 -1.81
N THR A 34 3.78 2.95 -2.85
CA THR A 34 3.94 1.49 -2.97
C THR A 34 4.82 0.94 -1.85
N ARG A 35 5.93 1.62 -1.54
CA ARG A 35 6.84 1.24 -0.46
C ARG A 35 6.16 1.31 0.91
N ALA A 36 5.43 2.40 1.18
CA ALA A 36 4.69 2.58 2.42
C ALA A 36 3.59 1.51 2.60
N ASN A 37 2.80 1.23 1.56
CA ASN A 37 1.78 0.17 1.59
C ASN A 37 2.38 -1.21 1.90
N LYS A 38 3.53 -1.52 1.29
CA LYS A 38 4.25 -2.77 1.57
C LYS A 38 4.74 -2.84 3.02
N GLN A 39 5.19 -1.72 3.58
CA GLN A 39 5.61 -1.65 4.98
C GLN A 39 4.46 -1.88 5.95
N VAL A 40 3.31 -1.23 5.71
CA VAL A 40 2.10 -1.40 6.54
C VAL A 40 1.60 -2.85 6.51
N LYS A 41 1.51 -3.49 5.33
CA LYS A 41 1.13 -4.91 5.24
C LYS A 41 2.06 -5.82 6.06
N ARG A 42 3.36 -5.52 6.07
CA ARG A 42 4.36 -6.27 6.86
C ARG A 42 4.21 -6.04 8.36
N SER A 43 3.99 -4.80 8.80
CA SER A 43 3.83 -4.48 10.22
C SER A 43 2.58 -5.14 10.79
N ILE A 44 1.45 -5.08 10.07
CA ILE A 44 0.21 -5.70 10.55
C ILE A 44 0.36 -7.22 10.65
N LYS A 45 1.03 -7.86 9.68
CA LYS A 45 1.33 -9.29 9.76
C LYS A 45 2.22 -9.64 10.96
N ALA A 46 3.19 -8.79 11.29
CA ALA A 46 4.07 -8.97 12.45
C ALA A 46 3.31 -8.81 13.77
N ASP A 47 2.51 -7.76 13.91
CA ASP A 47 1.68 -7.50 15.10
C ASP A 47 0.69 -8.63 15.34
N LYS A 48 0.07 -9.16 14.28
CA LYS A 48 -0.82 -10.33 14.37
C LYS A 48 -0.08 -11.56 14.91
N ARG A 49 1.13 -11.82 14.44
CA ARG A 49 1.97 -12.94 14.92
C ARG A 49 2.37 -12.75 16.38
N LYS A 50 2.76 -11.55 16.76
CA LYS A 50 3.11 -11.21 18.15
C LYS A 50 1.92 -11.43 19.08
N TYR A 51 0.75 -10.90 18.72
CA TYR A 51 -0.47 -11.07 19.51
C TYR A 51 -0.85 -12.55 19.70
N VAL A 52 -0.73 -13.37 18.65
CA VAL A 52 -0.97 -14.82 18.77
C VAL A 52 0.06 -15.46 19.70
N GLY A 53 1.35 -15.14 19.53
CA GLY A 53 2.42 -15.68 20.37
C GLY A 53 2.24 -15.37 21.86
N ASP A 54 1.83 -14.14 22.19
CA ASP A 54 1.57 -13.74 23.57
C ASP A 54 0.37 -14.51 24.17
N LEU A 55 -0.66 -14.78 23.36
CA LEU A 55 -1.80 -15.59 23.79
C LEU A 55 -1.42 -17.06 23.96
N THR A 56 -0.65 -17.65 23.05
CA THR A 56 -0.22 -19.06 23.14
C THR A 56 0.68 -19.27 24.35
N THR A 57 1.66 -18.38 24.58
CA THR A 57 2.54 -18.45 25.76
C THR A 57 1.75 -18.28 27.06
N THR A 58 0.72 -17.43 27.09
CA THR A 58 -0.16 -17.29 28.27
C THR A 58 -0.98 -18.55 28.52
N ALA A 59 -1.52 -19.18 27.46
CA ALA A 59 -2.28 -20.41 27.58
C ALA A 59 -1.41 -21.59 28.05
N GLU A 60 -0.19 -21.72 27.53
CA GLU A 60 0.78 -22.74 27.96
C GLU A 60 1.15 -22.60 29.44
N LYS A 61 1.39 -21.36 29.91
CA LYS A 61 1.64 -21.10 31.34
C LYS A 61 0.45 -21.50 32.20
N ALA A 62 -0.77 -21.11 31.82
CA ALA A 62 -1.97 -21.46 32.57
C ALA A 62 -2.21 -22.99 32.62
N ALA A 63 -1.91 -23.71 31.54
CA ALA A 63 -1.99 -25.16 31.51
C ALA A 63 -0.95 -25.81 32.45
N ARG A 64 0.29 -25.30 32.49
CA ARG A 64 1.34 -25.77 33.42
C ARG A 64 0.99 -25.50 34.88
N GLU A 65 0.33 -24.38 35.19
CA GLU A 65 -0.13 -24.03 36.55
C GLU A 65 -1.43 -24.76 36.97
N GLY A 66 -1.99 -25.65 36.14
CA GLY A 66 -3.21 -26.39 36.46
C GLY A 66 -4.51 -25.60 36.33
N ASN A 67 -4.47 -24.39 35.75
CA ASN A 67 -5.65 -23.56 35.46
C ASN A 67 -6.30 -23.98 34.13
N MET A 68 -7.10 -25.05 34.12
CA MET A 68 -7.68 -25.64 32.89
C MET A 68 -8.71 -24.78 32.15
N THR A 69 -9.37 -23.82 32.80
CA THR A 69 -10.46 -23.02 32.18
C THR A 69 -9.96 -21.90 31.26
N ARG A 70 -8.83 -21.25 31.58
CA ARG A 70 -8.26 -20.12 30.81
C ARG A 70 -7.76 -20.48 29.40
N PRO A 71 -7.10 -21.64 29.18
CA PRO A 71 -6.65 -22.06 27.85
C PRO A 71 -7.80 -22.20 26.84
N TYR A 72 -8.95 -22.72 27.27
CA TYR A 72 -10.13 -22.89 26.40
C TYR A 72 -10.71 -21.55 25.92
N ASP A 73 -10.93 -20.60 26.83
CA ASP A 73 -11.41 -19.25 26.47
C ASP A 73 -10.44 -18.49 25.57
N THR A 74 -9.14 -18.70 25.76
CA THR A 74 -8.08 -18.12 24.93
C THR A 74 -8.10 -18.70 23.51
N THR A 75 -8.30 -20.02 23.40
CA THR A 75 -8.41 -20.74 22.11
C THR A 75 -9.68 -20.33 21.35
N LYS A 76 -10.81 -20.16 22.06
CA LYS A 76 -12.05 -19.65 21.48
C LYS A 76 -11.92 -18.23 20.95
N LYS A 77 -11.21 -17.35 21.67
CA LYS A 77 -10.88 -15.99 21.19
C LYS A 77 -9.98 -15.99 19.95
N LEU A 78 -9.04 -16.93 19.85
CA LEU A 78 -8.25 -17.13 18.64
C LEU A 78 -9.12 -17.57 17.46
N ALA A 79 -9.98 -18.58 17.61
CA ALA A 79 -10.84 -19.04 16.52
C ALA A 79 -11.78 -17.94 15.98
N GLY A 80 -12.34 -17.09 16.85
CA GLY A 80 -13.27 -16.03 16.45
C GLY A 80 -12.65 -14.86 15.68
N LYS A 81 -11.42 -14.43 16.06
CA LYS A 81 -10.79 -13.21 15.51
C LYS A 81 -10.21 -13.35 14.11
N PHE A 82 -9.95 -14.58 13.64
CA PHE A 82 -9.30 -14.83 12.34
C PHE A 82 -10.31 -15.09 11.21
N SER A 83 -11.61 -15.17 11.52
CA SER A 83 -12.68 -15.44 10.55
C SER A 83 -12.96 -14.27 9.58
N LYS A 84 -12.54 -13.05 9.94
CA LYS A 84 -12.74 -11.86 9.09
C LYS A 84 -11.42 -11.48 8.41
N PRO A 85 -11.38 -11.39 7.07
CA PRO A 85 -10.26 -10.78 6.37
C PRO A 85 -10.02 -9.37 6.91
N GLU A 86 -8.76 -8.99 6.97
CA GLU A 86 -8.35 -7.63 7.25
C GLU A 86 -9.08 -6.65 6.32
N ARG A 87 -9.67 -5.59 6.90
CA ARG A 87 -10.36 -4.55 6.13
C ARG A 87 -9.37 -3.99 5.12
N SER A 88 -9.67 -4.22 3.86
CA SER A 88 -8.90 -3.67 2.75
C SER A 88 -8.88 -2.15 2.80
N VAL A 89 -7.70 -1.57 2.59
CA VAL A 89 -7.52 -0.12 2.42
C VAL A 89 -8.31 0.31 1.19
N LYS A 90 -9.22 1.27 1.37
CA LYS A 90 -10.01 1.89 0.31
C LYS A 90 -9.41 3.23 -0.07
N ASP A 91 -9.53 3.63 -1.33
CA ASP A 91 -9.22 4.99 -1.76
C ASP A 91 -10.37 5.96 -1.42
N LYS A 92 -10.23 7.23 -1.85
CA LYS A 92 -11.26 8.27 -1.64
C LYS A 92 -12.57 8.00 -2.40
N GLU A 93 -12.57 7.05 -3.32
CA GLU A 93 -13.73 6.64 -4.15
C GLU A 93 -14.33 5.31 -3.64
N GLU A 94 -13.98 4.91 -2.42
CA GLU A 94 -14.35 3.65 -1.78
C GLU A 94 -13.93 2.37 -2.51
N LYS A 95 -13.11 2.48 -3.57
CA LYS A 95 -12.60 1.32 -4.30
C LYS A 95 -11.53 0.64 -3.48
N GLN A 96 -11.61 -0.68 -3.45
CA GLN A 96 -10.62 -1.53 -2.82
C GLN A 96 -9.29 -1.36 -3.59
N ILE A 97 -8.25 -0.89 -2.92
CA ILE A 97 -6.92 -0.72 -3.52
C ILE A 97 -6.30 -2.11 -3.66
N THR A 98 -6.79 -2.85 -4.67
CA THR A 98 -6.16 -4.06 -5.17
C THR A 98 -4.93 -3.62 -5.95
N GLU A 99 -3.83 -4.32 -5.71
CA GLU A 99 -2.45 -3.90 -5.94
C GLU A 99 -2.07 -3.54 -7.40
N ILE A 100 -2.96 -3.67 -8.40
CA ILE A 100 -2.53 -3.79 -9.82
C ILE A 100 -3.46 -3.17 -10.90
N GLN A 101 -4.68 -2.70 -10.64
CA GLN A 101 -5.47 -2.13 -11.76
C GLN A 101 -5.02 -0.71 -12.12
N GLU A 102 -4.21 -0.62 -13.18
CA GLU A 102 -4.25 0.44 -14.21
C GLU A 102 -3.19 1.57 -14.17
N GLN A 103 -1.88 1.26 -14.24
CA GLN A 103 -0.88 2.26 -14.71
C GLN A 103 0.23 1.72 -15.63
N THR A 104 0.04 0.57 -16.28
CA THR A 104 0.98 0.09 -17.33
C THR A 104 0.25 -0.28 -18.62
N GLY A 105 -0.63 0.61 -19.08
CA GLY A 105 -1.39 0.44 -20.32
C GLY A 105 -1.83 1.78 -20.91
N GLY A 106 -0.90 2.72 -21.05
CA GLY A 106 -1.17 4.05 -21.61
C GLY A 106 0.08 4.68 -22.22
N ILE A 107 0.89 3.87 -22.89
CA ILE A 107 1.97 4.34 -23.76
C ILE A 107 1.45 4.12 -25.19
N LEU A 108 1.39 5.19 -26.00
CA LEU A 108 1.28 5.19 -27.48
C LEU A 108 -0.08 4.78 -28.11
N ARG A 109 -1.04 5.70 -28.19
CA ARG A 109 -2.03 5.74 -29.28
C ARG A 109 -2.35 7.20 -29.61
N GLY A 110 -1.52 7.83 -30.43
CA GLY A 110 -1.70 9.23 -30.81
C GLY A 110 -0.64 9.77 -31.78
N THR A 111 0.07 8.88 -32.48
CA THR A 111 0.95 9.24 -33.61
C THR A 111 0.69 8.23 -34.71
N LEU A 112 0.28 8.73 -35.88
CA LEU A 112 -0.30 8.05 -37.05
C LEU A 112 -1.83 7.94 -36.99
N GLU A 113 -2.50 9.07 -37.28
CA GLU A 113 -3.34 9.23 -38.48
C GLU A 113 -3.05 10.61 -39.08
#